data_AF-A0A9C7B027-F1
#
_entry.id   AF-A0A9C7B027-F1
#
_cell.length_a   1.000
_cell.length_b   1.000
_cell.length_c   1.000
_cell.angle_alpha   90.00
_cell.angle_beta   90.00
_cell.angle_gamma   90.00
#
_symmetry.space_group_name_H-M   'P 1'
#
loop_
_entity.id
_entity.type
_entity.pdbx_description
1 polymer ?
#
loop_
_entity_poly.entity_id
_entity_poly.type
_entity_poly.pdbx_seq_one_letter_code
_entity_poly.pdbx_strand_id
1 'polypeptide(L)'
;MALADLDVQVNLYRDGEKFFDLLKAVLREWQKSPWPHEKERAEYAKALFSQGLTVYGNYLTRAREKVASGFATPADQKLLGRMEERFSYWQGKFQELTGEKEPTCS
;
A
#
# COMPACT_ATOMS: atom_id res chain seq x y z
N MET A 1 -20.78 -2.01 -23.15
CA MET A 1 -19.89 -1.32 -22.20
C MET A 1 -19.91 0.14 -22.56
N ALA A 2 -20.39 0.99 -21.64
CA ALA A 2 -20.22 2.43 -21.80
C ALA A 2 -18.76 2.77 -21.44
N LEU A 3 -18.21 3.85 -21.98
CA LEU A 3 -16.86 4.31 -21.57
C LEU A 3 -16.79 4.62 -20.06
N ALA A 4 -17.95 4.83 -19.40
CA ALA A 4 -18.07 5.02 -17.96
C ALA A 4 -17.69 3.78 -17.13
N ASP A 5 -17.60 2.59 -17.74
CA ASP A 5 -17.31 1.33 -17.05
C ASP A 5 -15.81 0.93 -17.14
N LEU A 6 -14.96 1.79 -17.69
CA LEU A 6 -13.52 1.50 -17.87
C LEU A 6 -12.73 1.86 -16.61
N ASP A 7 -12.28 0.83 -15.90
CA ASP A 7 -11.32 0.97 -14.80
C ASP A 7 -9.88 0.92 -15.31
N VAL A 8 -9.12 1.99 -15.02
CA VAL A 8 -7.67 2.03 -15.23
C VAL A 8 -6.96 1.79 -13.91
N GLN A 9 -6.05 0.81 -13.89
CA GLN A 9 -5.43 0.33 -12.65
C GLN A 9 -3.94 0.66 -12.58
N VAL A 10 -3.45 1.00 -11.39
CA VAL A 10 -2.02 1.10 -11.08
C VAL A 10 -1.51 -0.27 -10.65
N ASN A 11 -0.43 -0.74 -11.28
CA ASN A 11 0.19 -2.00 -10.90
C ASN A 11 1.08 -1.79 -9.66
N LEU A 12 0.57 -2.10 -8.47
CA LEU A 12 1.31 -1.91 -7.22
C LEU A 12 2.56 -2.80 -7.09
N TYR A 13 2.67 -3.89 -7.85
CA TYR A 13 3.89 -4.70 -7.86
C TYR A 13 5.03 -3.99 -8.61
N ARG A 14 4.72 -3.36 -9.76
CA ARG A 14 5.69 -2.65 -10.58
C ARG A 14 5.94 -1.22 -10.09
N ASP A 15 4.85 -0.50 -9.82
CA ASP A 15 4.84 0.96 -9.63
C ASP A 15 4.58 1.35 -8.17
N GLY A 16 4.27 0.39 -7.29
CA GLY A 16 3.84 0.63 -5.91
C GLY A 16 4.83 1.42 -5.08
N GLU A 17 6.13 1.19 -5.26
CA GLU A 17 7.18 1.96 -4.56
C GLU A 17 7.05 3.47 -4.81
N LYS A 18 6.89 3.86 -6.08
CA LYS A 18 6.74 5.28 -6.44
C LYS A 18 5.38 5.82 -6.06
N PHE A 19 4.34 5.00 -6.20
CA PHE A 19 2.99 5.36 -5.78
C PHE A 19 2.93 5.70 -4.29
N PHE A 20 3.40 4.81 -3.41
CA PHE A 20 3.41 5.06 -1.97
C PHE A 20 4.36 6.19 -1.56
N ASP A 21 5.48 6.36 -2.27
CA ASP A 21 6.41 7.47 -2.02
C ASP A 21 5.78 8.84 -2.29
N LEU A 22 5.00 8.97 -3.36
CA LEU A 22 4.23 10.18 -3.67
C LEU A 22 3.16 10.46 -2.60
N LEU A 23 2.42 9.44 -2.17
CA LEU A 23 1.42 9.58 -1.11
C LEU A 23 2.06 9.97 0.22
N LYS A 24 3.19 9.37 0.57
CA LYS A 24 3.99 9.75 1.74
C LYS A 24 4.39 11.23 1.69
N ALA A 25 4.86 11.73 0.55
CA ALA A 25 5.28 13.12 0.41
C ALA A 25 4.09 14.08 0.65
N VAL A 26 2.93 13.77 0.07
CA VAL A 26 1.69 14.51 0.29
C VAL A 26 1.29 14.53 1.76
N LEU A 27 1.29 13.36 2.42
CA LEU A 27 0.94 13.26 3.83
C LEU A 27 1.88 14.06 4.73
N ARG A 28 3.19 13.97 4.49
CA ARG A 28 4.18 14.71 5.28
C ARG A 28 4.03 16.22 5.17
N GLU A 29 3.76 16.71 3.97
CA GLU A 29 3.69 18.15 3.70
C GLU A 29 2.35 18.74 4.18
N TRP A 30 1.24 18.11 3.83
CA TRP A 30 -0.07 18.76 3.90
C TRP A 30 -0.90 18.44 5.13
N GLN A 31 -0.55 17.42 5.91
CA GLN A 31 -1.30 17.04 7.12
C GLN A 31 -1.35 18.16 8.18
N LYS A 32 -0.33 19.01 8.23
CA LYS A 32 -0.25 20.16 9.16
C LYS A 32 -0.42 21.51 8.46
N SER A 33 -0.84 21.51 7.20
CA SER A 33 -1.03 22.74 6.44
C SER A 33 -2.06 23.66 7.10
N PRO A 34 -1.89 25.00 7.04
CA PRO A 34 -2.94 25.94 7.44
C PRO A 34 -4.11 25.97 6.44
N TRP A 35 -3.94 25.45 5.22
CA TRP A 35 -4.90 25.56 4.13
C TRP A 35 -5.88 24.38 4.09
N PRO A 36 -7.22 24.62 4.08
CA PRO A 36 -8.21 23.54 4.10
C PRO A 36 -8.08 22.53 2.94
N HIS A 37 -7.86 23.01 1.72
CA HIS A 37 -7.75 22.15 0.53
C HIS A 37 -6.50 21.26 0.55
N GLU A 38 -5.43 21.65 1.23
CA GLU A 38 -4.24 20.81 1.41
C GLU A 38 -4.52 19.70 2.42
N LYS A 39 -5.22 20.00 3.51
CA LYS A 39 -5.69 18.97 4.47
C LYS A 39 -6.61 17.95 3.79
N GLU A 40 -7.55 18.41 2.97
CA GLU A 40 -8.44 17.52 2.20
C GLU A 40 -7.65 16.58 1.28
N ARG A 41 -6.63 17.09 0.59
CA ARG A 41 -5.73 16.26 -0.23
C ARG A 41 -4.92 15.27 0.61
N ALA A 42 -4.49 15.67 1.82
CA ALA A 42 -3.80 14.78 2.74
C ALA A 42 -4.72 13.64 3.21
N GLU A 43 -5.97 13.93 3.58
CA GLU A 43 -6.96 12.91 3.94
C GLU A 43 -7.27 11.96 2.78
N TYR A 44 -7.40 12.49 1.57
CA TYR A 44 -7.57 11.65 0.39
C TYR A 44 -6.34 10.77 0.12
N ALA A 45 -5.13 11.31 0.26
CA ALA A 45 -3.90 10.54 0.14
C ALA A 45 -3.80 9.45 1.23
N LYS A 46 -4.26 9.74 2.46
CA LYS A 46 -4.33 8.77 3.56
C LYS A 46 -5.24 7.60 3.18
N ALA A 47 -6.44 7.90 2.66
CA ALA A 47 -7.39 6.88 2.23
C ALA A 47 -6.82 6.01 1.09
N LEU A 48 -6.21 6.63 0.07
CA LEU A 48 -5.57 5.90 -1.03
C LEU A 48 -4.40 5.03 -0.56
N PHE A 49 -3.59 5.52 0.39
CA PHE A 49 -2.48 4.76 0.94
C PHE A 49 -3.00 3.51 1.66
N SER A 50 -3.99 3.68 2.54
CA SER A 50 -4.63 2.58 3.27
C SER A 50 -5.23 1.54 2.32
N GLN A 51 -6.00 1.99 1.32
CA GLN A 51 -6.58 1.10 0.31
C GLN A 51 -5.50 0.36 -0.49
N GLY A 52 -4.42 1.05 -0.87
CA GLY A 52 -3.27 0.45 -1.55
C GLY A 52 -2.63 -0.66 -0.71
N LEU A 53 -2.44 -0.43 0.60
CA LEU A 53 -1.94 -1.46 1.52
C LEU A 53 -2.91 -2.64 1.63
N THR A 54 -4.22 -2.41 1.75
CA THR A 54 -5.21 -3.49 1.79
C THR A 54 -5.13 -4.36 0.54
N VAL A 55 -5.07 -3.75 -0.65
CA VAL A 55 -4.95 -4.47 -1.92
C VAL A 55 -3.63 -5.26 -1.98
N TYR A 56 -2.52 -4.66 -1.55
CA TYR A 56 -1.21 -5.31 -1.50
C TYR A 56 -1.22 -6.51 -0.54
N GLY A 57 -1.76 -6.35 0.66
CA GLY A 57 -1.88 -7.41 1.67
C GLY A 57 -2.72 -8.59 1.17
N ASN A 58 -3.87 -8.31 0.54
CA ASN A 58 -4.70 -9.35 -0.08
C ASN A 58 -3.95 -10.09 -1.19
N TYR A 59 -3.15 -9.38 -1.99
CA TYR A 59 -2.31 -10.00 -3.00
C TYR A 59 -1.23 -10.91 -2.38
N LEU A 60 -0.57 -10.46 -1.30
CA LEU A 60 0.41 -11.25 -0.56
C LEU A 60 -0.20 -12.53 0.02
N THR A 61 -1.39 -12.46 0.61
CA THR A 61 -2.09 -13.66 1.12
C THR A 61 -2.30 -14.69 0.01
N ARG A 62 -2.80 -14.26 -1.15
CA ARG A 62 -2.98 -15.15 -2.31
C ARG A 62 -1.65 -15.70 -2.84
N ALA A 63 -0.58 -14.90 -2.81
CA ALA A 63 0.75 -15.35 -3.23
C ALA A 63 1.31 -16.42 -2.27
N ARG A 64 1.13 -16.24 -0.96
CA ARG A 64 1.49 -17.22 0.07
C ARG A 64 0.74 -18.54 -0.13
N GLU A 65 -0.58 -18.48 -0.33
CA GLU A 65 -1.40 -19.67 -0.58
C GLU A 65 -0.90 -20.45 -1.80
N LYS A 66 -0.59 -19.76 -2.90
CA LYS A 66 -0.05 -20.39 -4.12
C LYS A 66 1.31 -21.07 -3.90
N VAL A 67 2.20 -20.42 -3.14
CA VAL A 67 3.51 -20.98 -2.77
C VAL A 67 3.34 -22.20 -1.86
N ALA A 68 2.37 -22.16 -0.93
CA ALA A 68 2.11 -23.25 -0.01
C ALA A 68 1.41 -24.46 -0.66
N SER A 69 0.54 -24.24 -1.65
CA SER A 69 -0.26 -25.29 -2.30
C SER A 69 0.40 -25.90 -3.54
N GLY A 70 1.56 -25.39 -3.99
CA GLY A 70 2.19 -25.76 -5.26
C GLY A 70 3.69 -26.04 -5.16
N PHE A 71 4.30 -26.39 -6.30
CA PHE A 71 5.76 -26.51 -6.42
C PHE A 71 6.38 -25.10 -6.50
N ALA A 72 6.71 -24.51 -5.35
CA ALA A 72 7.35 -23.20 -5.29
C ALA A 72 8.84 -23.31 -5.64
N THR A 73 9.27 -22.56 -6.65
CA THR A 73 10.70 -22.46 -6.97
C THR A 73 11.42 -21.58 -5.92
N PRO A 74 12.75 -21.72 -5.77
CA PRO A 74 13.52 -20.77 -4.96
C PRO A 74 13.37 -19.31 -5.41
N ALA A 75 13.09 -19.08 -6.70
CA ALA A 75 12.83 -17.74 -7.23
C ALA A 75 11.50 -17.17 -6.73
N ASP A 76 10.45 -18.00 -6.64
CA ASP A 76 9.13 -17.60 -6.13
C ASP A 76 9.20 -17.23 -4.65
N GLN A 77 9.94 -18.01 -3.86
CA GLN A 77 10.15 -17.72 -2.43
C GLN A 77 10.92 -16.40 -2.23
N LYS A 78 11.96 -16.17 -3.03
CA LYS A 78 12.73 -14.92 -2.98
C LYS A 78 11.88 -13.71 -3.39
N LEU A 79 11.01 -13.89 -4.39
CA LEU A 79 10.09 -12.85 -4.81
C LEU A 79 9.09 -12.52 -3.69
N LEU A 80 8.47 -13.55 -3.09
CA LEU A 80 7.53 -13.39 -1.99
C LEU A 80 8.17 -12.63 -0.82
N GLY A 81 9.38 -13.02 -0.39
CA GLY A 81 10.09 -12.33 0.68
C GLY A 81 10.31 -10.84 0.41
N ARG A 82 10.71 -10.47 -0.82
CA ARG A 82 10.86 -9.05 -1.21
C ARG A 82 9.53 -8.30 -1.16
N MET A 83 8.44 -8.94 -1.55
CA MET A 83 7.11 -8.33 -1.50
C MET A 83 6.64 -8.12 -0.05
N GLU A 84 6.93 -9.06 0.83
CA GLU A 84 6.64 -8.95 2.27
C GLU A 84 7.45 -7.84 2.93
N GLU A 85 8.76 -7.74 2.63
CA GLU A 85 9.61 -6.65 3.11
C GLU A 85 9.08 -5.27 2.69
N ARG A 86 8.67 -5.12 1.42
CA ARG A 86 8.09 -3.87 0.91
C ARG A 86 6.77 -3.55 1.60
N PHE A 87 5.89 -4.53 1.75
CA PHE A 87 4.62 -4.33 2.42
C PHE A 87 4.82 -3.88 3.88
N SER A 88 5.67 -4.58 4.63
CA SER A 88 5.99 -4.23 6.02
C SER A 88 6.59 -2.82 6.13
N TYR A 89 7.49 -2.44 5.22
CA TYR A 89 8.04 -1.09 5.18
C TYR A 89 6.95 -0.03 5.01
N TRP A 90 6.08 -0.18 3.99
CA TRP A 90 5.05 0.81 3.70
C TRP A 90 3.93 0.83 4.74
N GLN A 91 3.59 -0.32 5.31
CA GLN A 91 2.65 -0.41 6.43
C GLN A 91 3.20 0.34 7.66
N GLY A 92 4.46 0.10 8.04
CA GLY A 92 5.10 0.82 9.14
C GLY A 92 5.20 2.32 8.86
N LYS A 93 5.48 2.72 7.61
CA LYS A 93 5.48 4.14 7.21
C LYS A 93 4.11 4.77 7.27
N PHE A 94 3.06 4.06 6.89
CA PHE A 94 1.70 4.57 7.03
C PHE A 94 1.37 4.84 8.51
N GLN A 95 1.65 3.87 9.39
CA GLN A 95 1.45 4.00 10.84
C GLN A 95 2.24 5.18 11.44
N GLU A 96 3.50 5.36 11.03
CA GLU A 96 4.35 6.50 11.43
C GLU A 96 3.70 7.85 11.08
N LEU A 97 3.12 7.97 9.89
CA LEU A 97 2.55 9.22 9.38
C LEU A 97 1.17 9.53 9.96
N THR A 98 0.36 8.50 10.22
CA THR A 98 -1.03 8.68 10.66
C THR A 98 -1.16 8.66 12.18
N GLY A 99 -0.14 8.17 12.90
CA GLY A 99 -0.20 7.97 14.35
C GLY A 99 -1.04 6.76 14.77
N GLU A 100 -1.53 5.96 13.80
CA GLU A 100 -2.22 4.70 14.06
C GLU A 100 -1.18 3.66 14.50
N LYS A 101 -1.02 3.45 15.81
CA LYS A 101 -0.31 2.27 16.31
C LYS A 101 -1.18 1.04 16.07
N GLU A 102 -0.58 -0.07 15.66
CA GLU A 102 -1.20 -1.38 15.81
C GLU A 102 -1.72 -1.53 17.24
N PRO A 103 -2.95 -2.04 17.46
CA PRO A 103 -3.31 -2.50 18.78
C PRO A 103 -2.30 -3.59 19.15
N THR A 104 -1.44 -3.30 20.13
CA THR A 104 -0.59 -4.31 20.75
C THR A 104 -1.51 -5.42 21.23
N CYS A 105 -1.48 -6.58 20.54
CA CYS A 105 -2.08 -7.79 21.06
C CYS A 105 -1.56 -7.98 22.49
N SER A 106 -2.47 -7.79 23.44
CA SER A 106 -2.27 -7.99 24.88
C SER A 106 -2.66 -9.41 25.24
#